data_AF-A0A7M5X2K8-F1
#
_entry.id   AF-A0A7M5X2K8-F1
#
_cell.length_a   1.000
_cell.length_b   1.000
_cell.length_c   1.000
_cell.angle_alpha   90.00
_cell.angle_beta   90.00
_cell.angle_gamma   90.00
#
_symmetry.space_group_name_H-M   'P 1'
#
loop_
_entity.id
_entity.type
_entity.pdbx_description
1 polymer ?
#
loop_
_entity_poly.entity_id
_entity_poly.type
_entity_poly.pdbx_seq_one_letter_code
_entity_poly.pdbx_strand_id
1 'polypeptide(L)'
;MSVCFFAVYSSNRGIACKTTKVYITGVLHQNSMLGANAPLSLMPVLHRVIRGIQRRQGNTLTRKKRKPITTTHLRKISKFLLLSGHPPHDKYMLLASCLTAFFGLKGFRVYLPYPQFLRPKHSPAKIRPALQHRVFYHVITN
;
A
#
# COMPACT_ATOMS: atom_id res chain seq x y z
N MET A 1 -24.03 16.02 2.58
CA MET A 1 -24.06 14.54 2.62
C MET A 1 -24.36 13.86 1.26
N SER A 2 -24.93 14.52 0.25
CA SER A 2 -25.38 13.86 -0.99
C SER A 2 -24.29 13.23 -1.87
N VAL A 3 -23.13 13.88 -2.01
CA VAL A 3 -22.08 13.46 -2.98
C VAL A 3 -21.44 12.12 -2.60
N CYS A 4 -21.34 11.82 -1.31
CA CYS A 4 -20.82 10.52 -0.84
C CYS A 4 -21.79 9.37 -1.16
N PHE A 5 -23.09 9.58 -0.95
CA PHE A 5 -24.11 8.60 -1.32
C PHE A 5 -24.16 8.37 -2.82
N PHE A 6 -24.06 9.44 -3.62
CA PHE A 6 -23.96 9.33 -5.07
C PHE A 6 -22.75 8.49 -5.49
N ALA A 7 -21.56 8.74 -4.92
CA ALA A 7 -20.36 7.97 -5.22
C ALA A 7 -20.53 6.47 -4.93
N VAL A 8 -21.16 6.12 -3.79
CA VAL A 8 -21.44 4.74 -3.42
C VAL A 8 -22.49 4.12 -4.35
N TYR A 9 -23.56 4.84 -4.66
CA TYR A 9 -24.61 4.41 -5.59
C TYR A 9 -24.05 4.13 -6.99
N SER A 10 -23.24 5.03 -7.55
CA SER A 10 -22.57 4.82 -8.84
C SER A 10 -21.67 3.60 -8.82
N SER A 11 -20.92 3.38 -7.73
CA SER A 11 -20.08 2.18 -7.59
C SER A 11 -20.90 0.89 -7.53
N ASN A 12 -22.06 0.90 -6.87
CA ASN A 12 -22.94 -0.28 -6.79
C ASN A 12 -23.59 -0.61 -8.14
N ARG A 13 -23.79 0.40 -9.00
CA ARG A 13 -24.23 0.24 -10.39
C ARG A 13 -23.12 -0.22 -11.35
N GLY A 14 -21.91 -0.48 -10.86
CA GLY A 14 -20.79 -0.94 -11.67
C GLY A 14 -20.07 0.18 -12.46
N ILE A 15 -20.37 1.45 -12.18
CA ILE A 15 -19.71 2.57 -12.86
C ILE A 15 -18.25 2.65 -12.40
N ALA A 16 -17.33 2.78 -13.37
CA ALA A 16 -15.92 2.89 -13.09
C ALA A 16 -15.61 4.10 -12.19
N CYS A 17 -14.66 3.93 -11.27
CA CYS A 17 -14.27 4.99 -10.35
C CYS A 17 -13.73 6.22 -11.08
N LYS A 18 -13.11 6.05 -12.26
CA LYS A 18 -12.70 7.16 -13.13
C LYS A 18 -13.91 8.02 -13.52
N THR A 19 -14.97 7.41 -14.03
CA THR A 19 -16.21 8.08 -14.42
C THR A 19 -16.92 8.72 -13.22
N THR A 20 -16.94 8.02 -12.08
CA THR A 20 -17.54 8.54 -10.83
C THR A 20 -16.84 9.84 -10.39
N LYS A 21 -15.50 9.93 -10.52
CA LYS A 21 -14.76 11.16 -10.23
C LYS A 21 -15.14 12.30 -11.16
N VAL A 22 -15.32 12.03 -12.45
CA VAL A 22 -15.73 13.04 -13.44
C VAL A 22 -17.09 13.62 -13.08
N TYR A 23 -18.05 12.79 -12.69
CA TYR A 23 -19.36 13.27 -12.23
C TYR A 23 -19.27 14.14 -10.97
N ILE A 24 -18.48 13.70 -9.99
CA ILE A 24 -18.25 14.49 -8.77
C ILE A 24 -17.62 15.85 -9.10
N THR A 25 -16.63 15.89 -10.00
CA THR A 25 -16.03 17.16 -10.43
C THR A 25 -17.00 18.05 -11.19
N GLY A 26 -17.90 17.49 -11.99
CA GLY A 26 -18.96 18.25 -12.67
C GLY A 26 -19.94 18.90 -11.70
N VAL A 27 -20.40 18.15 -10.70
CA VAL A 27 -21.29 18.67 -9.64
C VAL A 27 -20.60 19.77 -8.84
N LEU A 28 -19.30 19.62 -8.54
CA LEU A 28 -18.54 20.63 -7.83
C LEU A 28 -18.28 21.88 -8.67
N HIS A 29 -18.04 21.73 -9.97
CA HIS A 29 -17.91 22.84 -10.90
C HIS A 29 -19.22 23.65 -10.97
N GLN A 30 -20.35 22.97 -11.09
CA GLN A 30 -21.66 23.63 -11.09
C GLN A 30 -21.95 24.36 -9.76
N ASN A 31 -21.61 23.75 -8.62
CA ASN A 31 -21.74 24.42 -7.32
C ASN A 31 -20.83 25.65 -7.19
N SER A 32 -19.62 25.59 -7.76
CA SER A 32 -18.71 26.75 -7.78
C SER A 32 -19.25 27.88 -8.66
N MET A 33 -19.88 27.57 -9.80
CA MET A 33 -20.57 28.55 -10.64
C MET A 33 -21.74 29.24 -9.92
N LEU A 34 -22.39 28.53 -8.98
CA LEU A 34 -23.46 29.07 -8.14
C LEU A 34 -22.95 29.83 -6.90
N GLY A 35 -21.64 30.03 -6.77
CA GLY A 35 -21.01 30.72 -5.63
C GLY A 35 -20.85 29.86 -4.37
N ALA A 36 -21.27 28.60 -4.40
CA ALA A 36 -21.10 27.64 -3.30
C ALA A 36 -19.70 27.01 -3.37
N ASN A 37 -18.69 27.73 -2.86
CA ASN A 37 -17.31 27.27 -2.86
C ASN A 37 -17.04 26.28 -1.71
N ALA A 38 -17.32 25.00 -1.94
CA ALA A 38 -16.87 23.91 -1.05
C ALA A 38 -15.66 23.19 -1.67
N PRO A 39 -14.41 23.52 -1.30
CA PRO A 39 -13.24 22.84 -1.83
C PRO A 39 -13.23 21.35 -1.42
N LEU A 40 -12.93 20.46 -2.37
CA LEU A 40 -12.78 19.00 -2.17
C LEU A 40 -11.88 18.61 -0.99
N SER A 41 -10.90 19.46 -0.68
CA SER A 41 -9.98 19.29 0.45
C SER A 41 -10.71 19.22 1.80
N LEU A 42 -11.85 19.90 1.92
CA LEU A 42 -12.68 19.92 3.14
C LEU A 42 -13.58 18.68 3.30
N MET A 43 -13.54 17.72 2.37
CA MET A 43 -14.37 16.51 2.43
C MET A 43 -13.53 15.23 2.66
N PRO A 44 -12.94 15.06 3.86
CA PRO A 44 -12.12 13.88 4.16
C PRO A 44 -12.92 12.57 4.05
N VAL A 45 -14.22 12.62 4.32
CA VAL A 45 -15.14 11.49 4.16
C VAL A 45 -15.25 11.07 2.70
N LEU A 46 -15.43 12.02 1.77
CA LEU A 46 -15.52 11.74 0.33
C LEU A 46 -14.23 11.11 -0.19
N HIS A 47 -13.08 11.63 0.25
CA HIS A 47 -11.78 11.06 -0.10
C HIS A 47 -11.63 9.61 0.40
N ARG A 48 -12.07 9.30 1.63
CA ARG A 48 -12.09 7.92 2.15
C ARG A 48 -13.02 7.00 1.36
N VAL A 49 -14.21 7.49 1.00
CA VAL A 49 -15.20 6.77 0.19
C VAL A 49 -14.62 6.44 -1.19
N ILE A 50 -14.05 7.43 -1.90
CA ILE A 50 -13.42 7.23 -3.20
C ILE A 50 -12.27 6.22 -3.10
N ARG A 51 -11.41 6.30 -2.08
CA ARG A 51 -10.36 5.29 -1.86
C ARG A 51 -10.92 3.90 -1.59
N GLY A 52 -12.03 3.78 -0.86
CA GLY A 52 -12.74 2.53 -0.62
C GLY A 52 -13.26 1.92 -1.93
N ILE A 53 -13.92 2.73 -2.75
CA ILE A 53 -14.42 2.36 -4.09
C ILE A 53 -13.25 1.93 -4.99
N GLN A 54 -12.15 2.70 -5.02
CA GLN A 54 -10.95 2.34 -5.78
C GLN A 54 -10.32 1.02 -5.34
N ARG A 55 -10.39 0.67 -4.05
CA ARG A 55 -9.90 -0.63 -3.55
C ARG A 55 -10.84 -1.76 -3.93
N ARG A 56 -12.17 -1.54 -3.86
CA ARG A 56 -13.18 -2.52 -4.24
C ARG A 56 -13.19 -2.80 -5.74
N GLN A 57 -13.13 -1.75 -6.56
CA GLN A 57 -13.09 -1.84 -8.02
C GLN A 57 -11.67 -2.07 -8.57
N GLY A 58 -10.65 -2.03 -7.71
CA GLY A 58 -9.26 -1.99 -8.13
C GLY A 58 -8.87 -3.22 -8.94
N ASN A 59 -8.62 -3.02 -10.23
CA ASN A 59 -7.92 -3.89 -11.18
C ASN A 59 -7.88 -5.38 -10.78
N THR A 60 -9.04 -6.00 -10.65
CA THR A 60 -9.16 -7.46 -10.53
C THR A 60 -8.51 -8.14 -11.75
N LEU A 61 -8.47 -7.43 -12.89
CA LEU A 61 -7.92 -7.91 -14.16
C LEU A 61 -6.40 -7.71 -14.34
N THR A 62 -5.75 -6.74 -13.68
CA THR A 62 -4.31 -6.46 -13.93
C THR A 62 -3.41 -6.49 -12.71
N ARG A 63 -3.95 -6.48 -11.49
CA ARG A 63 -3.13 -6.58 -10.28
C ARG A 63 -3.17 -8.01 -9.74
N LYS A 64 -2.05 -8.73 -9.83
CA LYS A 64 -1.90 -10.04 -9.15
C LYS A 64 -2.37 -9.89 -7.70
N LYS A 65 -3.39 -10.66 -7.33
CA LYS A 65 -3.90 -10.73 -5.95
C LYS A 65 -2.71 -11.04 -5.05
N ARG A 66 -2.35 -10.10 -4.16
CA ARG A 66 -1.27 -10.34 -3.19
C ARG A 66 -1.72 -11.50 -2.31
N LYS A 67 -1.07 -12.65 -2.45
CA LYS A 67 -1.33 -13.80 -1.58
C LYS A 67 -0.96 -13.39 -0.15
N PRO A 68 -1.77 -13.74 0.86
CA PRO A 68 -1.39 -13.50 2.24
C PRO A 68 -0.08 -14.24 2.55
N ILE A 69 0.77 -13.65 3.37
CA ILE A 69 1.92 -14.36 3.93
C ILE A 69 1.36 -15.45 4.83
N THR A 70 1.70 -16.70 4.55
CA THR A 70 1.29 -17.85 5.37
C THR A 70 2.37 -18.21 6.39
N THR A 71 2.01 -19.04 7.37
CA THR A 71 2.95 -19.61 8.34
C THR A 71 4.10 -20.37 7.67
N THR A 72 3.85 -21.00 6.51
CA THR A 72 4.90 -21.67 5.72
C THR A 72 5.92 -20.69 5.14
N HIS A 73 5.49 -19.50 4.69
CA HIS A 73 6.40 -18.44 4.25
C HIS A 73 7.27 -17.93 5.41
N LEU A 74 6.67 -17.71 6.58
CA LEU A 74 7.42 -17.30 7.78
C LEU A 74 8.49 -18.31 8.17
N ARG A 75 8.16 -19.62 8.12
CA ARG A 75 9.12 -20.69 8.42
C ARG A 75 10.25 -20.76 7.40
N LYS A 76 9.97 -20.52 6.11
CA LYS A 76 11.01 -20.43 5.06
C LYS A 76 11.92 -19.22 5.30
N ILE A 77 11.35 -18.06 5.60
CA ILE A 77 12.09 -16.81 5.87
C ILE A 77 12.95 -16.94 7.13
N SER A 78 12.43 -17.51 8.22
CA SER A 78 13.19 -17.67 9.46
C SER A 78 14.37 -18.62 9.27
N LYS A 79 14.18 -19.76 8.60
CA LYS A 79 15.27 -20.69 8.26
C LYS A 79 16.34 -20.02 7.40
N PHE A 80 15.93 -19.28 6.37
CA PHE A 80 16.87 -18.57 5.49
C PHE A 80 17.68 -17.51 6.26
N LEU A 81 17.03 -16.72 7.12
CA LEU A 81 17.71 -15.71 7.92
C LEU A 81 18.66 -16.33 8.93
N LEU A 82 18.31 -17.44 9.57
CA LEU A 82 19.20 -18.13 10.50
C LEU A 82 20.47 -18.64 9.81
N LEU A 83 20.31 -19.23 8.62
CA LEU A 83 21.41 -19.76 7.79
C LEU A 83 22.22 -18.67 7.06
N SER A 84 21.70 -17.45 6.96
CA SER A 84 22.41 -16.34 6.30
C SER A 84 23.61 -15.87 7.12
N GLY A 85 24.67 -15.39 6.45
CA GLY A 85 25.84 -14.81 7.09
C GLY A 85 25.64 -13.39 7.65
N HIS A 86 24.40 -12.92 7.78
CA HIS A 86 24.10 -11.58 8.30
C HIS A 86 24.47 -11.45 9.79
N PRO A 87 24.80 -10.24 10.27
CA PRO A 87 24.97 -10.00 11.70
C PRO A 87 23.66 -10.31 12.45
N PRO A 88 23.74 -10.78 13.72
CA PRO A 88 22.58 -11.25 14.47
C PRO A 88 21.50 -10.18 14.63
N HIS A 89 21.89 -8.92 14.80
CA HIS A 89 20.98 -7.79 14.90
C HIS A 89 20.03 -7.65 13.69
N ASP A 90 20.58 -7.74 12.47
CA ASP A 90 19.80 -7.55 11.24
C ASP A 90 18.85 -8.72 11.00
N LYS A 91 19.23 -9.93 11.43
CA LYS A 91 18.36 -11.11 11.39
C LYS A 91 17.10 -10.90 12.24
N TYR A 92 17.27 -10.39 13.46
CA TYR A 92 16.14 -10.11 14.35
C TYR A 92 15.28 -8.95 13.86
N MET A 93 15.89 -7.89 13.31
CA MET A 93 15.15 -6.77 12.72
C MET A 93 14.28 -7.22 11.54
N LEU A 94 14.83 -8.04 10.65
CA LEU A 94 14.08 -8.60 9.51
C LEU A 94 12.97 -9.55 9.97
N LEU A 95 13.23 -10.40 10.96
CA LEU A 95 12.21 -11.27 11.56
C LEU A 95 11.06 -10.48 12.18
N ALA A 96 11.37 -9.45 12.97
CA ALA A 96 10.37 -8.56 13.56
C ALA A 96 9.51 -7.89 12.47
N SER A 97 10.13 -7.42 11.39
CA SER A 97 9.40 -6.83 10.26
C SER A 97 8.44 -7.81 9.58
N CYS A 98 8.85 -9.07 9.42
CA CYS A 98 8.03 -10.11 8.81
C CYS A 98 6.85 -10.51 9.70
N LEU A 99 7.07 -10.64 11.02
CA LEU A 99 6.02 -10.92 11.99
C LEU A 99 5.00 -9.77 12.05
N THR A 100 5.48 -8.53 12.06
CA THR A 100 4.62 -7.34 12.06
C THR A 100 3.76 -7.27 10.79
N ALA A 101 4.34 -7.61 9.63
CA ALA A 101 3.60 -7.68 8.37
C ALA A 101 2.58 -8.83 8.33
N PHE A 102 2.90 -9.98 8.95
CA PHE A 102 2.03 -11.15 9.03
C PHE A 102 0.81 -10.90 9.91
N PHE A 103 1.00 -10.34 11.11
CA PHE A 103 -0.10 -10.00 12.02
C PHE A 103 -0.91 -8.77 11.59
N GLY A 104 -0.56 -8.16 10.46
CA GLY A 104 -1.34 -7.05 9.90
C GLY A 104 -1.22 -5.76 10.70
N LEU A 105 -0.18 -5.63 11.53
CA LEU A 105 0.17 -4.38 12.20
C LEU A 105 0.69 -3.39 11.15
N LYS A 106 -0.24 -2.71 10.47
CA LYS A 106 0.03 -1.69 9.45
C LYS A 106 0.50 -0.39 10.11
N GLY A 107 1.65 -0.46 10.79
CA GLY A 107 2.29 0.65 11.48
C GLY A 107 3.79 0.75 11.20
N PHE A 108 4.36 -0.06 10.30
CA PHE A 108 5.83 -0.14 10.10
C PHE A 108 6.50 1.17 9.65
N ARG A 109 5.71 2.17 9.21
CA ARG A 109 6.22 3.52 8.90
C ARG A 109 6.52 4.36 10.15
N VAL A 110 6.04 3.94 11.33
CA VAL A 110 6.16 4.64 12.62
C VAL A 110 7.26 4.04 13.51
N TYR A 111 7.69 2.80 13.25
CA TYR A 111 8.59 2.05 14.15
C TYR A 111 10.03 1.87 13.64
N LEU A 112 10.46 2.57 12.59
CA LEU A 112 11.88 2.65 12.22
C LEU A 112 12.47 3.97 12.74
N PRO A 113 13.08 4.00 13.95
CA PRO A 113 13.77 5.19 14.45
C PRO A 113 15.16 5.40 13.82
N TYR A 114 15.54 4.67 12.75
CA TYR A 114 16.88 4.79 12.17
C TYR A 114 16.88 4.97 10.64
N PRO A 115 16.63 6.18 10.13
CA PRO A 115 16.97 6.53 8.74
C PRO A 115 18.49 6.57 8.49
N GLN A 116 19.32 6.39 9.52
CA GLN A 116 20.76 6.63 9.46
C GLN A 116 21.58 5.42 8.98
N PHE A 117 21.04 4.20 9.02
CA PHE A 117 21.77 2.98 8.59
C PHE A 117 21.63 2.64 7.10
N LEU A 118 20.81 3.39 6.33
CA LEU A 118 20.67 3.20 4.88
C LEU A 118 21.68 4.01 4.04
N ARG A 119 22.67 4.67 4.65
CA ARG A 119 23.81 5.23 3.93
C ARG A 119 25.08 4.46 4.29
N PRO A 120 25.62 3.60 3.42
CA PRO A 120 26.99 3.14 3.57
C PRO A 120 27.92 4.32 3.25
N LYS A 121 28.52 4.93 4.28
CA LYS A 121 29.71 5.78 4.14
C LYS A 121 30.92 4.86 4.05
N HIS A 122 31.20 4.30 2.87
CA HIS A 122 32.54 4.02 2.33
C HIS A 122 32.46 3.21 1.03
N SER A 123 32.75 3.89 -0.09
CA SER A 123 33.44 3.40 -1.31
C SER A 123 32.84 2.25 -2.16
N PRO A 124 33.16 2.20 -3.47
CA PRO A 124 32.20 1.88 -4.52
C PRO A 124 32.20 0.40 -4.88
N ALA A 125 31.27 -0.37 -4.31
CA ALA A 125 30.79 -1.59 -4.94
C ALA A 125 29.34 -1.38 -5.35
N LYS A 126 29.08 -1.57 -6.63
CA LYS A 126 27.80 -1.43 -7.34
C LYS A 126 26.75 -2.40 -6.76
N ILE A 127 26.21 -2.12 -5.57
CA ILE A 127 25.08 -2.87 -5.00
C ILE A 127 23.83 -2.43 -5.75
N ARG A 128 23.49 -3.19 -6.79
CA ARG A 128 22.25 -3.03 -7.53
C ARG A 128 21.07 -3.16 -6.55
N PRO A 129 20.07 -2.24 -6.55
CA PRO A 129 18.84 -2.38 -5.76
C PRO A 129 17.91 -3.53 -6.24
N ALA A 130 18.44 -4.49 -7.00
CA ALA A 130 17.70 -5.60 -7.58
C ALA A 130 17.48 -6.78 -6.60
N LEU A 131 18.19 -6.83 -5.47
CA LEU A 131 18.16 -7.99 -4.57
C LEU A 131 16.98 -8.01 -3.60
N GLN A 132 16.48 -6.86 -3.13
CA GLN A 132 15.25 -6.83 -2.33
C GLN A 132 14.06 -7.32 -3.14
N HIS A 133 13.94 -6.95 -4.41
CA HIS A 133 12.91 -7.51 -5.28
C HIS A 133 13.11 -9.03 -5.52
N ARG A 134 14.34 -9.51 -5.74
CA ARG A 134 14.61 -10.93 -6.03
C ARG A 134 14.29 -11.86 -4.85
N VAL A 135 14.60 -11.49 -3.61
CA VAL A 135 14.31 -12.32 -2.42
C VAL A 135 12.80 -12.48 -2.22
N PHE A 136 12.02 -11.42 -2.45
CA PHE A 136 10.56 -11.51 -2.39
C PHE A 136 9.96 -12.31 -3.55
N TYR A 137 10.51 -12.22 -4.77
CA TYR A 137 9.99 -13.01 -5.89
C TYR A 137 10.27 -14.51 -5.74
N HIS A 138 11.46 -14.91 -5.30
CA HIS A 138 11.84 -16.33 -5.24
C HIS A 138 11.08 -17.13 -4.17
N VAL A 139 10.62 -16.47 -3.10
CA VAL A 139 9.84 -17.09 -2.02
C VAL A 139 8.35 -17.20 -2.37
N ILE A 140 7.85 -16.40 -3.32
CA ILE A 140 6.43 -16.35 -3.71
C ILE A 140 6.12 -17.24 -4.93
N THR A 141 7.13 -17.66 -5.70
CA THR A 141 6.95 -18.47 -6.93
C THR A 141 7.16 -19.98 -6.78
N ASN A 142 7.40 -20.51 -5.57
CA ASN A 142 7.49 -21.95 -5.29
C ASN A 142 6.61 -22.37 -4.10
#